data_AF-A0A2S7W078-F1
#
_entry.id   AF-A0A2S7W078-F1
#
_cell.length_a   1.000
_cell.length_b   1.000
_cell.length_c   1.000
_cell.angle_alpha   90.00
_cell.angle_beta   90.00
_cell.angle_gamma   90.00
#
_symmetry.space_group_name_H-M   'P 1'
#
loop_
_entity.id
_entity.type
_entity.pdbx_description
1 polymer ?
#
loop_
_entity_poly.entity_id
_entity_poly.type
_entity_poly.pdbx_seq_one_letter_code
_entity_poly.pdbx_strand_id
1 'polypeptide(L)'
;MDKVQSSKVSTSHLMTKHSQTIILILLLVGGLALTSLFVSKTALSSWLKPPSSVDIYGSWKEHDVAQYAAESFEVRPLGIYRDGRLVTTQYCWDGQTLSYQLGEQHYSYLYHKNNFIRQQPAHYISTFVRTPLRLD
;
A
#
# COMPACT_ATOMS: atom_id res chain seq x y z
N MET A 1 -27.01 -63.66 -26.16
CA MET A 1 -26.57 -62.50 -26.96
C MET A 1 -27.78 -61.66 -27.31
N ASP A 2 -27.79 -60.34 -27.38
CA ASP A 2 -26.98 -59.24 -26.85
C ASP A 2 -27.67 -58.00 -27.43
N LYS A 3 -28.05 -57.04 -26.57
CA LYS A 3 -27.72 -55.61 -26.69
C LYS A 3 -28.67 -54.72 -25.92
N VAL A 4 -28.12 -54.26 -24.80
CA VAL A 4 -28.25 -52.93 -24.21
C VAL A 4 -28.29 -51.82 -25.27
N GLN A 5 -29.21 -50.86 -25.11
CA GLN A 5 -28.97 -49.40 -24.99
C GLN A 5 -30.30 -48.65 -25.23
N SER A 6 -30.85 -48.01 -24.19
CA SER A 6 -30.52 -46.65 -23.75
C SER A 6 -31.05 -45.58 -24.70
N SER A 7 -32.07 -44.85 -24.26
CA SER A 7 -31.95 -43.41 -23.95
C SER A 7 -33.31 -42.71 -23.97
N LYS A 8 -33.34 -41.57 -23.25
CA LYS A 8 -34.34 -40.49 -23.23
C LYS A 8 -35.52 -40.67 -22.26
N VAL A 9 -35.89 -39.69 -21.44
CA VAL A 9 -35.41 -38.31 -21.29
C VAL A 9 -36.03 -37.69 -20.02
N SER A 10 -35.23 -36.85 -19.39
CA SER A 10 -35.59 -35.65 -18.62
C SER A 10 -36.57 -35.80 -17.46
N THR A 11 -36.00 -36.00 -16.27
CA THR A 11 -36.62 -35.54 -15.03
C THR A 11 -36.44 -34.02 -14.97
N SER A 12 -37.39 -33.26 -15.52
CA SER A 12 -37.46 -31.82 -15.31
C SER A 12 -37.71 -31.57 -13.83
N HIS A 13 -36.67 -31.19 -13.08
CA HIS A 13 -36.85 -30.70 -11.72
C HIS A 13 -37.56 -29.35 -11.83
N LEU A 14 -38.88 -29.37 -11.62
CA LEU A 14 -39.73 -28.20 -11.66
C LEU A 14 -39.41 -27.36 -10.40
N MET A 15 -38.38 -26.53 -10.50
CA MET A 15 -37.96 -25.64 -9.42
C MET A 15 -39.07 -24.62 -9.18
N THR A 16 -39.70 -24.70 -8.00
CA THR A 16 -40.64 -23.69 -7.53
C THR A 16 -39.91 -22.34 -7.43
N LYS A 17 -40.59 -21.24 -7.76
CA LYS A 17 -40.01 -19.86 -7.77
C LYS A 17 -39.28 -19.52 -6.46
N HIS A 18 -39.74 -20.07 -5.34
CA HIS A 18 -39.10 -19.95 -4.03
C HIS A 18 -37.73 -20.63 -3.97
N SER A 19 -37.58 -21.82 -4.57
CA SER A 19 -36.29 -22.53 -4.65
C SER A 19 -35.27 -21.76 -5.49
N GLN A 20 -35.69 -21.15 -6.59
CA GLN A 20 -34.83 -20.30 -7.42
C GLN A 20 -34.33 -19.06 -6.67
N THR A 21 -35.22 -18.44 -5.88
CA THR A 21 -34.88 -17.24 -5.08
C THR A 21 -33.86 -17.58 -3.99
N ILE A 22 -34.02 -18.73 -3.32
CA ILE A 22 -33.09 -19.19 -2.28
C ILE A 22 -31.71 -19.48 -2.88
N ILE A 23 -31.63 -20.12 -4.04
CA ILE A 23 -30.35 -20.41 -4.71
C ILE A 23 -29.63 -19.13 -5.13
N LEU A 24 -30.35 -18.13 -5.62
CA LEU A 24 -29.76 -16.84 -5.98
C LEU A 24 -29.21 -16.08 -4.77
N ILE A 25 -29.95 -16.08 -3.65
CA ILE A 25 -29.49 -15.46 -2.41
C ILE A 25 -28.24 -16.17 -1.88
N LEU A 26 -28.22 -17.50 -1.92
CA LEU A 26 -27.08 -18.29 -1.44
C LEU A 26 -25.83 -18.06 -2.30
N LEU A 27 -25.99 -17.90 -3.62
CA LEU A 27 -24.90 -17.58 -4.55
C LEU A 27 -24.38 -16.16 -4.36
N LEU A 28 -25.26 -15.19 -4.06
CA LEU A 28 -24.88 -13.82 -3.75
C LEU A 28 -24.08 -13.74 -2.44
N VAL A 29 -24.58 -14.36 -1.37
CA VAL A 29 -23.90 -14.37 -0.05
C VAL A 29 -22.59 -15.15 -0.13
N GLY A 30 -22.59 -16.30 -0.80
CA GLY A 30 -21.37 -17.09 -1.04
C GLY A 30 -20.33 -16.31 -1.84
N GLY A 31 -20.74 -15.64 -2.92
CA GLY A 31 -19.86 -14.81 -3.74
C GLY A 31 -19.23 -13.65 -2.96
N LEU A 32 -20.02 -12.96 -2.13
CA LEU A 32 -19.52 -11.89 -1.26
C LEU A 32 -18.50 -12.42 -0.24
N ALA A 33 -18.76 -13.58 0.38
CA ALA A 33 -17.83 -14.20 1.33
C ALA A 33 -16.49 -14.58 0.66
N LEU A 34 -16.52 -15.12 -0.56
CA LEU A 34 -15.33 -15.48 -1.33
C LEU A 34 -14.50 -14.24 -1.74
N THR A 35 -15.15 -13.13 -2.13
CA THR A 35 -14.43 -11.88 -2.46
C THR A 35 -13.81 -11.20 -1.24
N SER A 36 -14.38 -11.38 -0.05
CA SER A 36 -13.87 -10.76 1.19
C SER A 36 -12.47 -11.26 1.59
N LEU A 37 -12.13 -12.50 1.21
CA LEU A 37 -10.81 -13.09 1.45
C LEU A 37 -9.72 -12.54 0.52
N PHE A 38 -10.09 -11.99 -0.63
CA PHE A 38 -9.15 -11.41 -1.61
C PHE A 38 -8.87 -9.92 -1.39
N VAL A 39 -9.68 -9.24 -0.56
CA VAL A 39 -9.37 -7.86 -0.17
C VAL A 39 -8.15 -7.90 0.74
N SER A 40 -7.00 -7.61 0.12
CA SER A 40 -5.71 -7.56 0.79
C SER A 40 -5.81 -6.65 2.02
N LYS A 41 -5.40 -7.15 3.20
CA LYS A 41 -5.40 -6.40 4.47
C LYS A 41 -4.67 -5.03 4.38
N THR A 42 -3.79 -4.88 3.40
CA THR A 42 -3.07 -3.66 3.07
C THR A 42 -3.97 -2.55 2.52
N ALA A 43 -5.04 -2.89 1.80
CA ALA A 43 -5.93 -1.91 1.16
C ALA A 43 -6.91 -1.28 2.16
N LEU A 44 -7.44 -2.04 3.13
CA LEU A 44 -8.32 -1.47 4.17
C LEU A 44 -7.55 -0.67 5.21
N SER A 45 -6.33 -1.10 5.55
CA SER A 45 -5.51 -0.40 6.55
C SER A 45 -5.01 0.96 6.06
N SER A 46 -4.82 1.18 4.76
CA SER A 46 -4.44 2.51 4.26
C SER A 46 -5.57 3.54 4.35
N TRP A 47 -6.84 3.12 4.23
CA TRP A 47 -8.01 4.02 4.30
C TRP A 47 -8.40 4.42 5.74
N LEU A 48 -8.06 3.58 6.72
CA LEU A 48 -8.43 3.78 8.14
C LEU A 48 -7.31 4.46 8.95
N LYS A 49 -6.16 4.79 8.35
CA LYS A 49 -5.07 5.45 9.06
C LYS A 49 -5.43 6.91 9.34
N PRO A 50 -5.50 7.35 10.61
CA PRO A 50 -5.67 8.76 10.93
C PRO A 50 -4.48 9.55 10.37
N PRO A 51 -4.68 10.81 9.95
CA PRO A 51 -3.57 11.67 9.55
C PRO A 51 -2.59 11.76 10.73
N SER A 52 -1.36 11.33 10.52
CA SER A 52 -0.35 11.31 11.58
C SER A 52 -0.08 12.74 12.07
N SER A 53 -0.02 12.93 13.38
CA SER A 53 0.33 14.22 14.00
C SER A 53 1.82 14.58 13.91
N VAL A 54 2.66 13.65 13.45
CA VAL A 54 4.09 13.87 13.27
C VAL A 54 4.32 14.69 12.01
N ASP A 55 4.72 15.94 12.19
CA ASP A 55 5.21 16.79 11.11
C ASP A 55 6.57 16.26 10.65
N ILE A 56 6.67 15.84 9.39
CA ILE A 56 7.92 15.36 8.76
C ILE A 56 8.50 16.39 7.79
N TYR A 57 7.88 17.56 7.65
CA TYR A 57 8.34 18.60 6.73
C TYR A 57 9.65 19.21 7.20
N GLY A 58 10.56 19.43 6.26
CA GLY A 58 11.94 19.79 6.58
C GLY A 58 12.95 19.26 5.59
N SER A 59 14.16 19.74 5.74
CA SER A 59 15.34 19.15 5.12
C SER A 59 15.86 18.01 5.98
N TRP A 60 16.11 16.87 5.35
CA TRP A 60 16.63 15.67 5.95
C TRP A 60 18.01 15.42 5.39
N LYS A 61 19.03 15.45 6.25
CA LYS A 61 20.42 15.24 5.85
C LYS A 61 20.96 14.01 6.54
N GLU A 62 21.66 13.18 5.78
CA GLU A 62 22.35 12.01 6.29
C GLU A 62 23.38 12.42 7.34
N HIS A 63 23.40 11.68 8.43
CA HIS A 63 24.30 11.87 9.56
C HIS A 63 25.36 10.77 9.59
N ASP A 64 26.46 11.03 10.31
CA ASP A 64 27.58 10.09 10.51
C ASP A 64 28.32 9.69 9.21
N VAL A 65 28.27 10.57 8.21
CA VAL A 65 28.99 10.42 6.94
C VAL A 65 29.69 11.72 6.57
N ALA A 66 30.76 11.62 5.79
CA ALA A 66 31.49 12.80 5.32
C ALA A 66 30.57 13.73 4.52
N GLN A 67 30.71 15.05 4.71
CA GLN A 67 29.78 16.03 4.15
C GLN A 67 29.62 15.95 2.62
N TYR A 68 30.67 15.57 1.90
CA TYR A 68 30.67 15.43 0.45
C TYR A 68 29.94 14.17 -0.05
N ALA A 69 29.70 13.19 0.83
CA ALA A 69 29.01 11.95 0.52
C ALA A 69 27.59 11.91 1.13
N ALA A 70 27.26 12.85 2.01
CA ALA A 70 25.99 12.91 2.72
C ALA A 70 24.83 13.14 1.75
N GLU A 71 23.89 12.20 1.70
CA GLU A 71 22.66 12.41 0.97
C GLU A 71 21.74 13.40 1.70
N SER A 72 20.97 14.17 0.95
CA SER A 72 19.92 15.00 1.50
C SER A 72 18.67 14.98 0.64
N PHE A 73 17.53 15.19 1.28
CA PHE A 73 16.25 15.39 0.61
C PHE A 73 15.39 16.29 1.48
N GLU A 74 14.34 16.86 0.90
CA GLU A 74 13.38 17.66 1.64
C GLU A 74 11.99 17.09 1.46
N VAL A 75 11.23 17.04 2.55
CA VAL A 75 9.82 16.72 2.51
C VAL A 75 9.05 18.03 2.58
N ARG A 76 8.21 18.29 1.58
CA ARG A 76 7.35 19.47 1.50
C ARG A 76 5.92 19.04 1.16
N PRO A 77 4.89 19.89 1.38
CA PRO A 77 3.51 19.54 1.05
C PRO A 77 3.28 19.15 -0.42
N LEU A 78 4.07 19.72 -1.35
CA LEU A 78 3.97 19.43 -2.78
C LEU A 78 4.70 18.15 -3.21
N GLY A 79 5.57 17.59 -2.37
CA GLY A 79 6.38 16.43 -2.75
C GLY A 79 7.75 16.38 -2.09
N ILE A 80 8.57 15.47 -2.63
CA ILE A 80 9.96 15.27 -2.23
C ILE A 80 10.88 16.07 -3.14
N TYR A 81 11.85 16.76 -2.54
CA TYR A 81 12.86 17.53 -3.24
C TYR A 81 14.25 16.95 -2.98
N ARG A 82 15.14 16.99 -3.98
CA ARG A 82 16.59 16.76 -3.84
C ARG A 82 17.33 17.89 -4.54
N ASP A 83 18.35 18.44 -3.88
CA ASP A 83 19.16 19.55 -4.41
C ASP A 83 18.30 20.70 -4.96
N GLY A 84 17.21 21.04 -4.24
CA GLY A 84 16.26 22.10 -4.59
C GLY A 84 15.28 21.76 -5.73
N ARG A 85 15.33 20.56 -6.31
CA ARG A 85 14.45 20.12 -7.40
C ARG A 85 13.38 19.17 -6.90
N LEU A 86 12.14 19.36 -7.34
CA LEU A 86 11.04 18.43 -7.10
C LEU A 86 11.33 17.12 -7.84
N VAL A 87 11.54 16.03 -7.10
CA VAL A 87 11.85 14.72 -7.68
C VAL A 87 10.63 13.83 -7.81
N THR A 88 9.62 14.02 -6.94
CA THR A 88 8.32 13.35 -7.07
C THR A 88 7.26 14.12 -6.30
N THR A 89 6.05 14.19 -6.85
CA THR A 89 4.83 14.67 -6.17
C THR A 89 4.11 13.56 -5.42
N GLN A 90 4.52 12.30 -5.64
CA GLN A 90 3.87 11.11 -5.10
C GLN A 90 4.76 10.50 -4.03
N TYR A 91 4.39 10.74 -2.77
CA TYR A 91 4.98 10.10 -1.61
C TYR A 91 3.87 9.68 -0.64
N CYS A 92 4.17 8.67 0.17
CA CYS A 92 3.29 8.17 1.21
C CYS A 92 3.94 8.38 2.57
N TRP A 93 3.18 8.92 3.52
CA TRP A 93 3.55 9.02 4.91
C TRP A 93 2.42 8.47 5.76
N ASP A 94 2.72 7.46 6.57
CA ASP A 94 1.71 6.75 7.35
C ASP A 94 1.86 6.96 8.87
N GLY A 95 2.70 7.92 9.27
CA GLY A 95 3.06 8.19 10.66
C GLY A 95 4.27 7.42 11.18
N GLN A 96 4.71 6.39 10.47
CA GLN A 96 5.87 5.58 10.83
C GLN A 96 6.87 5.43 9.69
N THR A 97 6.40 5.30 8.45
CA THR A 97 7.22 5.05 7.27
C THR A 97 6.95 6.12 6.22
N LEU A 98 8.02 6.74 5.73
CA LEU A 98 8.01 7.58 4.55
C LEU A 98 8.45 6.73 3.36
N SER A 99 7.67 6.70 2.30
CA SER A 99 8.05 6.00 1.07
C SER A 99 7.71 6.79 -0.19
N TYR A 100 8.54 6.64 -1.22
CA TYR A 100 8.33 7.26 -2.51
C TYR A 100 9.13 6.55 -3.61
N GLN A 101 8.77 6.82 -4.85
CA GLN A 101 9.45 6.29 -6.03
C GLN A 101 10.28 7.40 -6.68
N LEU A 102 11.52 7.08 -7.08
CA LEU A 102 12.38 7.94 -7.88
C LEU A 102 12.99 7.14 -9.03
N GLY A 103 12.45 7.34 -10.23
CA GLY A 103 12.74 6.47 -11.38
C GLY A 103 12.30 5.04 -11.08
N GLU A 104 13.21 4.07 -11.24
CA GLU A 104 12.96 2.65 -10.95
C GLU A 104 13.22 2.29 -9.47
N GLN A 105 13.76 3.23 -8.68
CA GLN A 105 14.14 2.95 -7.31
C GLN A 105 13.05 3.34 -6.30
N HIS A 106 12.72 2.38 -5.44
CA HIS A 106 11.86 2.61 -4.28
C HIS A 106 12.68 3.08 -3.09
N TYR A 107 12.29 4.21 -2.51
CA TYR A 107 12.87 4.74 -1.30
C TYR A 107 11.90 4.53 -0.14
N SER A 108 12.41 4.01 0.98
CA SER A 108 11.63 3.76 2.19
C SER A 108 12.45 4.11 3.43
N TYR A 109 11.85 4.84 4.36
CA TYR A 109 12.48 5.34 5.59
C TYR A 109 11.58 5.08 6.79
N LEU A 110 12.12 4.44 7.81
CA LEU A 110 11.46 4.25 9.11
C LEU A 110 11.72 5.47 10.00
N TYR A 111 10.67 6.05 10.56
CA TYR A 111 10.77 7.12 11.54
C TYR A 111 10.99 6.54 12.94
N HIS A 112 12.12 6.89 13.53
CA HIS A 112 12.50 6.43 14.87
C HIS A 112 13.23 7.54 15.63
N LYS A 113 12.76 7.85 16.85
CA LYS A 113 13.39 8.87 17.72
C LYS A 113 13.69 10.18 17.00
N ASN A 114 12.72 10.69 16.25
CA ASN A 114 12.81 11.95 15.51
C ASN A 114 13.82 11.97 14.33
N ASN A 115 14.29 10.79 13.92
CA ASN A 115 15.17 10.58 12.78
C ASN A 115 14.52 9.65 11.76
N PHE A 116 14.97 9.72 10.50
CA PHE A 116 14.64 8.70 9.50
C PHE A 116 15.79 7.70 9.39
N ILE A 117 15.46 6.41 9.37
CA ILE A 117 16.39 5.31 9.13
C ILE A 117 16.02 4.67 7.81
N ARG A 118 16.93 4.72 6.83
CA ARG A 118 16.69 4.17 5.49
C ARG A 118 16.51 2.66 5.58
N GLN A 119 15.40 2.17 5.02
CA GLN A 119 15.11 0.75 4.81
C GLN A 119 15.46 0.33 3.39
N GLN A 120 15.16 1.19 2.41
CA GLN A 120 15.45 0.94 1.00
C GLN A 120 15.93 2.22 0.30
N PRO A 121 16.98 2.14 -0.54
CA PRO A 121 17.86 0.98 -0.75
C PRO A 121 18.71 0.62 0.49
N ALA A 122 19.05 -0.66 0.65
CA ALA A 122 19.64 -1.20 1.89
C ALA A 122 21.17 -1.39 1.85
N HIS A 123 21.89 -0.63 1.02
CA HIS A 123 23.34 -0.86 0.82
C HIS A 123 24.17 -0.61 2.09
N TYR A 124 23.72 0.26 2.98
CA TYR A 124 24.25 0.48 4.33
C TYR A 124 23.17 1.13 5.21
N ILE A 125 23.37 1.13 6.53
CA ILE A 125 22.46 1.78 7.47
C ILE A 125 22.68 3.29 7.39
N SER A 126 21.67 4.02 6.90
CA SER A 126 21.69 5.48 6.80
C SER A 126 20.69 6.09 7.77
N THR A 127 21.14 7.05 8.59
CA THR A 127 20.28 7.83 9.49
C THR A 127 20.23 9.28 9.04
N PHE A 128 19.03 9.86 8.98
CA PHE A 128 18.79 11.24 8.55
C PHE A 128 18.26 12.06 9.70
N VAL A 129 18.83 13.23 9.90
CA VAL A 129 18.44 14.20 10.92
C VAL A 129 17.67 15.35 10.24
N ARG A 130 16.59 15.79 10.89
CA ARG A 130 15.73 16.84 10.38
C ARG A 130 16.21 18.24 10.76
N THR A 131 16.28 19.11 9.76
CA THR A 131 16.23 20.56 9.91
C THR A 131 14.83 21.03 9.52
N PRO A 132 14.00 21.51 10.48
CA PRO A 132 12.65 21.97 10.18
C PRO A 132 12.64 23.10 9.15
N LEU A 133 11.60 23.19 8.33
CA LEU A 133 11.38 24.37 7.49
C LEU A 133 11.17 25.56 8.43
N ARG A 134 12.04 26.57 8.36
CA ARG A 134 11.71 27.89 8.88
C ARG A 134 10.73 28.52 7.89
N LEU A 135 9.55 28.85 8.39
CA LEU A 135 8.66 29.79 7.74
C LEU A 135 9.10 31.15 8.26
N ASP A 136 9.92 31.85 7.48
CA ASP A 136 10.30 33.24 7.72
C ASP A 136 9.10 34.17 7.48
#